data_AF-A0A7L7TDI5-F1
#
_entry.id   AF-A0A7L7TDI5-F1
#
_cell.length_a   1.000
_cell.length_b   1.000
_cell.length_c   1.000
_cell.angle_alpha   90.00
_cell.angle_beta   90.00
_cell.angle_gamma   90.00
#
_symmetry.space_group_name_H-M   'P 1'
#
loop_
_entity.id
_entity.type
_entity.pdbx_description
1 polymer ?
#
loop_
_entity_poly.entity_id
_entity_poly.type
_entity_poly.pdbx_seq_one_letter_code
_entity_poly.pdbx_strand_id
1 'polypeptide(L)'
;MNHPIQSLEADEQHSFRFKQNKIVTHLLDHGGIDMNALAMLEFSVEDREQFAQLIGYSLAGFGELSYVRADTYAVAATMAGTGQTEVESRIAYLEAELKALRAAMLEPVSRLYGIHPHDLTSSI
;
A
#
# COMPACT_ATOMS: atom_id res chain seq x y z
N MET A 1 -8.25 12.16 -2.23
CA MET A 1 -8.58 10.90 -2.92
C MET A 1 -7.27 10.21 -3.22
N ASN A 2 -7.13 8.92 -2.89
CA ASN A 2 -5.91 8.17 -3.22
C ASN A 2 -5.88 7.85 -4.71
N HIS A 3 -4.69 7.90 -5.31
CA HIS A 3 -4.48 7.41 -6.67
C HIS A 3 -4.58 5.89 -6.73
N PRO A 4 -5.07 5.32 -7.83
CA PRO A 4 -5.13 3.86 -8.01
C PRO A 4 -3.73 3.27 -8.11
N ILE A 5 -3.53 2.13 -7.47
CA ILE A 5 -2.26 1.41 -7.45
C ILE A 5 -1.99 0.81 -8.84
N GLN A 6 -0.80 1.03 -9.39
CA GLN A 6 -0.40 0.42 -10.64
C GLN A 6 -0.32 -1.11 -10.51
N SER A 7 -0.69 -1.82 -11.56
CA SER A 7 -0.52 -3.28 -11.61
C SER A 7 0.94 -3.67 -11.42
N LEU A 8 1.20 -4.83 -10.82
CA LEU A 8 2.54 -5.37 -10.66
C LEU A 8 2.83 -6.42 -11.73
N GLU A 9 4.06 -6.43 -12.21
CA GLU A 9 4.59 -7.39 -13.17
C GLU A 9 5.83 -8.05 -12.54
N ALA A 10 5.97 -9.36 -12.72
CA ALA A 10 7.19 -10.07 -12.32
C ALA A 10 8.31 -9.74 -13.31
N ASP A 11 9.48 -9.36 -12.81
CA ASP A 11 10.67 -9.17 -13.62
C ASP A 11 11.42 -10.50 -13.85
N GLU A 12 12.44 -10.44 -14.72
CA GLU A 12 13.29 -11.58 -15.07
C GLU A 12 14.03 -12.20 -13.87
N GLN A 13 14.13 -11.46 -12.76
CA GLN A 13 14.78 -11.89 -11.52
C GLN A 13 13.77 -12.38 -10.45
N HIS A 14 12.52 -12.67 -10.83
CA HIS A 14 11.43 -13.05 -9.92
C HIS A 14 11.11 -12.01 -8.84
N SER A 15 11.45 -10.74 -9.08
CA SER A 15 11.08 -9.61 -8.24
C SER A 15 9.85 -8.90 -8.84
N PHE A 16 8.97 -8.36 -7.99
CA PHE A 16 7.80 -7.64 -8.47
C PHE A 16 8.12 -6.17 -8.68
N ARG A 17 7.74 -5.62 -9.84
CA ARG A 17 7.86 -4.19 -10.15
C ARG A 17 6.52 -3.63 -10.59
N PHE A 18 6.27 -2.36 -10.31
CA PHE A 18 5.09 -1.69 -10.82
C PHE A 18 5.18 -1.55 -12.34
N LYS A 19 4.03 -1.65 -13.00
CA LYS A 19 3.93 -1.41 -14.45
C LYS A 19 4.27 0.06 -14.75
N GLN A 20 5.43 0.26 -15.35
CA GLN A 20 5.91 1.59 -15.70
C GLN A 20 5.10 2.25 -16.82
N ASN A 21 4.94 3.56 -16.73
CA ASN A 21 4.44 4.41 -17.80
C ASN A 21 5.63 4.97 -18.60
N LYS A 22 5.78 4.50 -19.84
CA LYS A 22 6.91 4.86 -20.72
C LYS A 22 7.06 6.37 -20.95
N ILE A 23 5.96 7.13 -20.96
CA ILE A 23 6.03 8.59 -21.13
C ILE A 23 6.59 9.24 -19.86
N VAL A 24 6.10 8.83 -18.70
CA VAL A 24 6.57 9.36 -17.41
C VAL A 24 8.04 9.03 -17.19
N THR A 25 8.46 7.79 -17.45
CA THR A 25 9.88 7.40 -17.38
C THR A 25 10.72 8.22 -18.36
N HIS A 26 10.27 8.40 -19.61
CA HIS A 26 10.99 9.21 -20.60
C HIS A 26 11.17 10.67 -20.15
N LEU A 27 10.12 11.26 -19.56
CA LEU A 27 10.18 12.63 -19.01
C LEU A 27 11.15 12.73 -17.83
N LEU A 28 11.24 11.72 -16.97
CA LEU A 28 12.22 11.71 -15.89
C LEU A 28 13.65 11.58 -16.44
N ASP A 29 13.86 10.67 -17.40
CA ASP A 29 15.19 10.39 -17.97
C ASP A 29 15.75 11.57 -18.80
N HIS A 30 14.88 12.38 -19.42
CA HIS A 30 15.28 13.42 -20.38
C HIS A 30 14.85 14.84 -19.98
N GLY A 31 14.04 15.00 -18.92
CA GLY A 31 13.42 16.28 -18.55
C GLY A 31 14.31 17.23 -17.77
N GLY A 32 15.55 16.85 -17.44
CA GLY A 32 16.50 17.69 -16.72
C GLY A 32 16.19 17.90 -15.24
N ILE A 33 15.23 17.14 -14.69
CA ILE A 33 14.91 17.08 -13.27
C ILE A 33 15.02 15.63 -12.79
N ASP A 34 15.71 15.40 -11.68
CA ASP A 34 15.90 14.06 -11.11
C ASP A 34 15.01 13.84 -9.87
N MET A 35 15.09 12.64 -9.29
CA MET A 35 14.30 12.29 -8.12
C MET A 35 14.67 13.11 -6.88
N ASN A 36 15.93 13.53 -6.76
CA ASN A 36 16.38 14.35 -5.65
C ASN A 36 15.82 15.77 -5.75
N ALA A 37 15.77 16.33 -6.95
CA ALA A 37 15.15 17.62 -7.21
C ALA A 37 13.63 17.57 -6.97
N LEU A 38 12.95 16.51 -7.39
CA LEU A 38 11.52 16.29 -7.09
C LEU A 38 11.26 16.09 -5.59
N ALA A 39 12.24 15.60 -4.81
CA ALA A 39 12.13 15.50 -3.35
C ALA A 39 12.03 16.87 -2.68
N MET A 40 12.68 17.90 -3.25
CA MET A 40 12.72 19.27 -2.72
C MET A 40 11.47 20.10 -3.04
N LEU A 41 10.63 19.64 -3.98
CA LEU A 41 9.39 20.33 -4.34
C LEU A 41 8.22 19.89 -3.45
N GLU A 42 7.20 20.73 -3.32
CA GLU A 42 6.01 20.41 -2.53
C GLU A 42 5.02 19.57 -3.36
N PHE A 43 5.04 18.26 -3.14
CA PHE A 43 4.05 17.31 -3.63
C PHE A 43 3.41 16.55 -2.48
N SER A 44 2.15 16.15 -2.67
CA SER A 44 1.46 15.29 -1.72
C SER A 44 2.14 13.92 -1.62
N VAL A 45 1.91 13.22 -0.51
CA VAL A 45 2.42 11.85 -0.35
C VAL A 45 1.82 10.94 -1.41
N GLU A 46 0.53 11.10 -1.71
CA GLU A 46 -0.19 10.34 -2.71
C GLU A 46 0.45 10.49 -4.10
N ASP A 47 0.83 11.72 -4.49
CA ASP A 47 1.47 11.97 -5.78
C ASP A 47 2.87 11.35 -5.85
N ARG A 48 3.63 11.38 -4.74
CA ARG A 48 4.96 10.75 -4.66
C ARG A 48 4.89 9.23 -4.74
N GLU A 49 3.92 8.62 -4.05
CA GLU A 49 3.63 7.19 -4.13
C GLU A 49 3.30 6.81 -5.57
N GLN A 50 2.38 7.54 -6.22
CA GLN A 50 1.96 7.26 -7.59
C GLN A 50 3.09 7.47 -8.59
N PHE A 51 3.89 8.51 -8.42
CA PHE A 51 5.04 8.76 -9.28
C PHE A 51 6.05 7.61 -9.21
N ALA A 52 6.39 7.14 -8.01
CA ALA A 52 7.27 5.99 -7.84
C ALA A 52 6.74 4.74 -8.57
N GLN A 53 5.44 4.46 -8.47
CA GLN A 53 4.81 3.36 -9.18
C GLN A 53 4.87 3.55 -10.71
N LEU A 54 4.58 4.75 -11.20
CA LEU A 54 4.58 5.07 -12.63
C LEU A 54 5.97 5.00 -13.27
N ILE A 55 7.04 5.20 -12.51
CA ILE A 55 8.42 5.02 -13.01
C ILE A 55 8.91 3.56 -12.88
N GLY A 56 8.05 2.65 -12.40
CA GLY A 56 8.35 1.22 -12.34
C GLY A 56 9.27 0.81 -11.19
N TYR A 57 9.12 1.45 -10.03
CA TYR A 57 9.84 1.01 -8.83
C TYR A 57 9.61 -0.48 -8.54
N SER A 58 10.60 -1.15 -7.97
CA SER A 58 10.37 -2.49 -7.41
C SER A 58 9.47 -2.38 -6.18
N LEU A 59 8.63 -3.38 -5.94
CA LEU A 59 7.79 -3.45 -4.75
C LEU A 59 8.62 -3.40 -3.47
N ALA A 60 9.74 -4.13 -3.46
CA ALA A 60 10.68 -4.12 -2.33
C ALA A 60 11.27 -2.71 -2.11
N GLY A 61 11.78 -2.06 -3.16
CA GLY A 61 12.30 -0.71 -3.05
C GLY A 61 11.24 0.32 -2.66
N PHE A 62 10.00 0.13 -3.10
CA PHE A 62 8.89 1.02 -2.77
C PHE A 62 8.59 0.97 -1.27
N GLY A 63 8.66 -0.20 -0.64
CA GLY A 63 8.48 -0.35 0.81
C GLY A 63 9.53 0.36 1.66
N GLU A 64 10.72 0.65 1.12
CA GLU A 64 11.80 1.34 1.83
C GLU A 64 11.71 2.87 1.73
N LEU A 65 10.79 3.42 0.93
CA LEU A 65 10.63 4.85 0.77
C LEU A 65 9.94 5.44 2.00
N SER A 66 10.60 6.39 2.67
CA SER A 66 10.13 7.01 3.93
C SER A 66 8.74 7.66 3.88
N TYR A 67 8.25 8.02 2.69
CA TYR A 67 6.94 8.63 2.49
C TYR A 67 5.84 7.62 2.12
N VAL A 68 6.17 6.34 1.89
CA VAL A 68 5.16 5.34 1.54
C VAL A 68 4.35 4.96 2.77
N ARG A 69 3.03 5.03 2.63
CA ARG A 69 2.12 4.60 3.68
C ARG A 69 2.06 3.09 3.75
N ALA A 70 1.99 2.58 4.98
CA ALA A 70 1.99 1.15 5.26
C ALA A 70 0.82 0.42 4.59
N ASP A 71 -0.35 1.05 4.49
CA ASP A 71 -1.53 0.49 3.84
C ASP A 71 -1.36 0.40 2.32
N THR A 72 -0.79 1.42 1.67
CA THR A 72 -0.45 1.39 0.24
C THR A 72 0.49 0.23 -0.07
N TYR A 73 1.56 0.08 0.72
CA TYR A 73 2.50 -1.02 0.56
C TYR A 73 1.85 -2.39 0.80
N ALA A 74 1.06 -2.55 1.87
CA ALA A 74 0.43 -3.82 2.20
C ALA A 74 -0.55 -4.29 1.10
N VAL A 75 -1.29 -3.35 0.49
CA VAL A 75 -2.18 -3.67 -0.63
C VAL A 75 -1.39 -4.06 -1.87
N ALA A 76 -0.33 -3.32 -2.22
CA ALA A 76 0.53 -3.70 -3.34
C ALA A 76 1.22 -5.07 -3.14
N ALA A 77 1.64 -5.37 -1.91
CA ALA A 77 2.20 -6.68 -1.55
C ALA A 77 1.16 -7.81 -1.66
N THR A 78 -0.09 -7.55 -1.27
CA THR A 78 -1.20 -8.50 -1.45
C THR A 78 -1.46 -8.75 -2.94
N MET A 79 -1.54 -7.69 -3.76
CA MET A 79 -1.70 -7.80 -5.21
C MET A 79 -0.59 -8.66 -5.85
N ALA A 80 0.67 -8.46 -5.44
CA ALA A 80 1.80 -9.23 -5.92
C ALA A 80 1.73 -10.71 -5.52
N GLY A 81 1.31 -11.02 -4.29
CA GLY A 81 1.23 -12.38 -3.78
C GLY A 81 0.04 -13.20 -4.29
N THR A 82 -1.10 -12.55 -4.59
CA THR A 82 -2.35 -13.23 -4.94
C THR A 82 -2.78 -13.05 -6.40
N GLY A 83 -2.22 -12.06 -7.10
CA GLY A 83 -2.64 -11.68 -8.46
C GLY A 83 -4.02 -11.02 -8.52
N GLN A 84 -4.59 -10.63 -7.37
CA GLN A 84 -5.90 -9.98 -7.27
C GLN A 84 -5.85 -8.53 -7.74
N THR A 85 -7.02 -7.97 -8.06
CA THR A 85 -7.18 -6.54 -8.34
C THR A 85 -6.89 -5.68 -7.11
N GLU A 86 -6.66 -4.38 -7.31
CA GLU A 86 -6.47 -3.43 -6.19
C GLU A 86 -7.64 -3.48 -5.22
N VAL A 87 -8.88 -3.48 -5.73
CA VAL A 87 -10.09 -3.46 -4.90
C VAL A 87 -10.20 -4.71 -4.05
N GLU A 88 -10.00 -5.89 -4.64
CA GLU A 88 -10.01 -7.17 -3.91
C GLU A 88 -8.91 -7.21 -2.85
N SER A 89 -7.70 -6.77 -3.20
CA SER A 89 -6.56 -6.72 -2.28
C SER A 89 -6.79 -5.73 -1.14
N ARG A 90 -7.40 -4.58 -1.42
CA ARG A 90 -7.78 -3.57 -0.42
C ARG A 90 -8.84 -4.11 0.53
N ILE A 91 -9.86 -4.78 0.01
CA ILE A 91 -10.90 -5.42 0.83
C ILE A 91 -10.26 -6.47 1.75
N ALA A 92 -9.46 -7.37 1.20
CA ALA A 92 -8.80 -8.42 1.97
C ALA A 92 -7.90 -7.84 3.09
N TYR A 93 -7.14 -6.79 2.77
CA TYR A 93 -6.31 -6.08 3.76
C TYR A 93 -7.16 -5.45 4.87
N LEU A 94 -8.20 -4.70 4.52
CA LEU A 94 -9.07 -4.02 5.49
C LEU A 94 -9.86 -5.01 6.35
N GLU A 95 -10.31 -6.14 5.79
CA GLU A 95 -10.96 -7.21 6.54
C GLU A 95 -10.02 -7.84 7.57
N ALA A 96 -8.76 -8.09 7.19
CA ALA A 96 -7.74 -8.60 8.09
C ALA A 96 -7.42 -7.61 9.21
N GLU A 97 -7.27 -6.32 8.88
CA GLU A 97 -7.02 -5.25 9.86
C GLU A 97 -8.20 -5.08 10.83
N LEU A 98 -9.44 -5.07 10.33
CA LEU A 98 -10.65 -5.02 11.15
C LEU A 98 -10.75 -6.23 12.08
N LYS A 99 -10.44 -7.43 11.59
CA LYS A 99 -10.42 -8.64 12.41
C LYS A 99 -9.37 -8.55 13.53
N ALA A 100 -8.16 -8.08 13.21
CA ALA A 100 -7.09 -7.89 14.18
C ALA A 100 -7.46 -6.82 15.23
N LEU A 101 -8.02 -5.69 14.81
CA LEU A 101 -8.48 -4.62 15.69
C LEU A 101 -9.59 -5.10 16.61
N ARG A 102 -10.59 -5.83 16.10
CA ARG A 102 -11.66 -6.43 16.90
C ARG A 102 -11.09 -7.36 17.98
N ALA A 103 -10.15 -8.22 17.62
CA ALA A 103 -9.50 -9.11 18.58
C ALA A 103 -8.71 -8.33 19.65
N ALA A 104 -7.97 -7.29 19.25
CA ALA A 104 -7.19 -6.46 20.17
C ALA A 104 -8.06 -5.63 21.12
N MET A 105 -9.26 -5.20 20.67
CA MET A 105 -10.20 -4.42 21.47
C MET A 105 -11.07 -5.27 22.41
N LEU A 106 -11.10 -6.59 22.23
CA LEU A 106 -11.94 -7.48 23.03
C LEU A 106 -11.67 -7.34 24.54
N GLU A 107 -10.41 -7.50 24.95
CA GLU A 107 -10.01 -7.45 26.37
C GLU A 107 -10.18 -6.05 26.99
N PRO A 108 -9.75 -4.93 26.35
CA PRO A 108 -10.03 -3.59 26.85
C PRO A 108 -11.52 -3.30 27.05
N VAL A 109 -12.37 -3.66 26.08
CA VAL A 109 -13.81 -3.37 26.12
C VAL A 109 -14.51 -4.21 27.18
N SER A 110 -14.18 -5.50 27.29
CA SER A 110 -14.69 -6.38 28.35
C SER A 110 -14.42 -5.82 29.74
N ARG A 111 -13.19 -5.38 30.00
CA ARG A 111 -12.82 -4.78 31.29
C ARG A 111 -13.54 -3.46 31.56
N LEU A 112 -13.69 -2.61 30.54
CA LEU A 112 -14.33 -1.30 30.67
C LEU A 112 -15.80 -1.41 31.05
N TYR A 113 -16.53 -2.33 30.44
CA TYR A 113 -17.97 -2.51 30.67
C TYR A 113 -18.31 -3.60 31.69
N GLY A 114 -17.32 -4.34 32.21
CA GLY A 114 -17.54 -5.44 33.14
C GLY A 114 -18.29 -6.62 32.51
N ILE A 115 -18.18 -6.80 31.19
CA ILE A 115 -18.85 -7.85 30.41
C ILE A 115 -17.83 -8.95 30.10
N HIS A 116 -18.23 -10.22 30.21
CA HIS A 116 -17.34 -11.34 29.89
C HIS A 116 -16.98 -11.33 28.38
N PRO A 117 -15.72 -11.55 27.98
CA PRO A 117 -15.30 -11.50 26.57
C PRO A 117 -16.14 -12.35 25.61
N HIS A 118 -16.62 -13.50 26.05
CA HIS A 118 -17.50 -14.34 25.22
C HIS A 118 -18.80 -13.65 24.82
N ASP A 119 -19.40 -12.83 25.69
CA ASP A 119 -20.68 -12.16 25.41
C ASP A 119 -20.53 -11.11 24.30
N LEU A 120 -19.34 -10.53 24.14
CA LEU A 120 -19.02 -9.59 23.05
C LEU A 120 -18.80 -10.30 21.70
N THR A 121 -18.43 -11.58 21.72
CA THR A 121 -18.18 -12.36 20.50
C THR A 121 -19.43 -13.07 19.96
N SER A 122 -20.48 -13.23 20.76
CA SER A 122 -21.70 -13.98 20.38
C SER A 122 -22.74 -13.16 19.61
N SER A 123 -22.49 -11.87 19.36
CA SER A 123 -23.46 -10.94 18.73
C SER A 123 -23.13 -10.60 17.27
N ILE A 124 -22.21 -11.31 16.63
CA ILE A 124 -21.76 -11.13 15.23
C ILE A 124 -21.72 -12.51 14.57
#